data_AF-A0A6S4QB03-F1
#
_entry.id   AF-A0A6S4QB03-F1
#
_cell.length_a   1.000
_cell.length_b   1.000
_cell.length_c   1.000
_cell.angle_alpha   90.00
_cell.angle_beta   90.00
_cell.angle_gamma   90.00
#
_symmetry.space_group_name_H-M   'P 1'
#
loop_
_entity.id
_entity.type
_entity.pdbx_description
1 polymer ?
#
loop_
_entity_poly.entity_id
_entity_poly.type
_entity_poly.pdbx_seq_one_letter_code
_entity_poly.pdbx_strand_id
1 'polypeptide(L)'
;MSEFRNRIESQREAVKIVNSFHLYGEPLFSLTEKSINRWVSINQINPKAVHVNLVIQASKKLFFLANKSQEQVTEDYKKLSKDVEDLLIQISREMSFLRQNAG
;
A
#
# COMPACT_ATOMS: atom_id res chain seq x y z
N MET A 1 0.81 -8.32 -19.91
CA MET A 1 0.86 -7.55 -18.65
C MET A 1 1.84 -6.43 -18.87
N SER A 2 1.47 -5.16 -18.60
CA SER A 2 2.36 -4.01 -18.81
C SER A 2 3.63 -4.23 -17.99
N GLU A 3 4.80 -4.26 -18.65
CA GLU A 3 6.08 -4.61 -18.01
C GLU A 3 6.49 -3.65 -16.89
N PHE A 4 5.83 -2.50 -16.74
CA PHE A 4 6.15 -1.54 -15.70
C PHE A 4 4.88 -0.86 -15.20
N ARG A 5 4.47 -1.21 -13.97
CA ARG A 5 3.35 -0.55 -13.31
C ARG A 5 3.78 0.84 -12.89
N ASN A 6 3.01 1.86 -13.26
CA ASN A 6 3.33 3.23 -12.88
C ASN A 6 3.20 3.37 -11.35
N ARG A 7 4.07 4.16 -10.72
CA ARG A 7 3.99 4.53 -9.30
C ARG A 7 2.58 4.99 -8.92
N ILE A 8 1.98 5.88 -9.72
CA ILE A 8 0.67 6.49 -9.45
C ILE A 8 -0.41 5.41 -9.47
N GLU A 9 -0.34 4.49 -10.43
CA GLU A 9 -1.27 3.35 -10.51
C GLU A 9 -1.13 2.46 -9.29
N SER A 10 0.11 2.11 -8.92
CA SER A 10 0.39 1.27 -7.75
C SER A 10 -0.06 1.91 -6.44
N GLN A 11 0.10 3.23 -6.30
CA GLN A 11 -0.39 3.98 -5.14
C GLN A 11 -1.93 3.98 -5.08
N ARG A 12 -2.61 4.22 -6.21
CA ARG A 12 -4.07 4.18 -6.29
C ARG A 12 -4.60 2.79 -5.98
N GLU A 13 -3.92 1.76 -6.46
CA GLU A 13 -4.30 0.37 -6.24
C GLU A 13 -4.15 -0.05 -4.79
N ALA A 14 -3.07 0.34 -4.10
CA ALA A 14 -2.92 0.09 -2.66
C ALA A 14 -4.11 0.65 -1.87
N VAL A 15 -4.45 1.92 -2.12
CA VAL A 15 -5.58 2.60 -1.47
C VAL A 15 -6.90 1.89 -1.79
N LYS A 16 -7.10 1.54 -3.07
CA LYS A 16 -8.30 0.83 -3.52
C LYS A 16 -8.45 -0.55 -2.85
N ILE A 17 -7.37 -1.33 -2.79
CA ILE A 17 -7.36 -2.66 -2.14
C ILE A 17 -7.79 -2.52 -0.69
N VAL A 18 -7.13 -1.67 0.10
CA VAL A 18 -7.45 -1.48 1.53
C VAL A 18 -8.92 -1.11 1.71
N ASN A 19 -9.40 -0.11 0.95
CA ASN A 19 -10.75 0.39 1.13
C ASN A 19 -11.85 -0.57 0.63
N SER A 20 -11.54 -1.46 -0.32
CA SER A 20 -12.53 -2.38 -0.91
C SER A 20 -13.14 -3.38 0.10
N PHE A 21 -12.47 -3.61 1.23
CA PHE A 21 -12.94 -4.53 2.27
C PHE A 21 -13.92 -3.89 3.27
N HIS A 22 -14.11 -2.56 3.22
CA HIS A 22 -15.04 -1.83 4.08
C HIS A 22 -14.91 -2.19 5.58
N LEU A 23 -13.67 -2.36 6.05
CA LEU A 23 -13.35 -2.77 7.42
C LEU A 23 -13.31 -1.60 8.42
N TYR A 24 -13.19 -0.38 7.92
CA TYR A 24 -12.92 0.81 8.72
C TYR A 24 -13.90 1.92 8.36
N GLY A 25 -14.24 2.77 9.34
CA GLY A 25 -15.21 3.85 9.16
C GLY A 25 -14.67 4.98 8.27
N GLU A 26 -13.44 5.43 8.50
CA GLU A 26 -12.77 6.38 7.63
C GLU A 26 -11.87 5.65 6.62
N PRO A 27 -11.98 5.92 5.31
CA PRO A 27 -11.13 5.28 4.31
C PRO A 27 -9.69 5.78 4.38
N LEU A 28 -8.75 4.97 3.90
CA LEU A 28 -7.40 5.43 3.63
C LEU A 28 -7.41 6.34 2.40
N PHE A 29 -7.05 7.62 2.53
CA PHE A 29 -7.10 8.57 1.42
C PHE A 29 -5.86 8.57 0.53
N SER A 30 -4.67 8.34 1.10
CA SER A 30 -3.41 8.27 0.36
C SER A 30 -2.37 7.48 1.16
N LEU A 31 -1.23 7.18 0.53
CA LEU A 31 -0.09 6.54 1.17
C LEU A 31 0.90 7.55 1.78
N THR A 32 0.55 8.83 1.91
CA THR A 32 1.42 9.77 2.64
C THR A 32 1.43 9.42 4.13
N GLU A 33 2.54 9.66 4.81
CA GLU A 33 2.67 9.39 6.25
C GLU A 33 1.54 10.04 7.06
N LYS A 34 1.23 11.31 6.76
CA LYS A 34 0.13 12.05 7.40
C LYS A 34 -1.22 11.36 7.19
N SER A 35 -1.48 10.84 5.99
CA SER A 35 -2.74 10.16 5.67
C SER A 35 -2.83 8.79 6.34
N ILE A 36 -1.73 8.05 6.42
CA ILE A 36 -1.67 6.75 7.10
C ILE A 36 -1.88 6.97 8.62
N ASN A 37 -1.19 7.93 9.22
CA ASN A 37 -1.31 8.25 10.64
C ASN A 37 -2.74 8.69 11.00
N ARG A 38 -3.37 9.51 10.15
CA ARG A 38 -4.78 9.89 10.33
C ARG A 38 -5.71 8.67 10.26
N TRP A 39 -5.54 7.84 9.24
CA TRP A 39 -6.36 6.63 9.05
C TRP A 39 -6.24 5.68 10.24
N VAL A 40 -5.03 5.46 10.75
CA VAL A 40 -4.78 4.67 11.96
C VAL A 40 -5.45 5.29 13.18
N SER A 41 -5.28 6.59 13.39
CA SER A 41 -5.81 7.31 14.56
C SER A 41 -7.35 7.35 14.59
N ILE A 42 -7.99 7.78 13.49
CA ILE A 42 -9.46 7.92 13.45
C ILE A 42 -10.16 6.58 13.58
N ASN A 43 -9.63 5.53 12.95
CA ASN A 43 -10.20 4.20 13.02
C ASN A 43 -9.73 3.39 14.24
N GLN A 44 -8.93 3.99 15.13
CA GLN A 44 -8.38 3.35 16.34
C GLN A 44 -7.66 2.03 16.02
N ILE A 45 -7.00 1.96 14.87
CA ILE A 45 -6.26 0.78 14.43
C ILE A 45 -5.01 0.65 15.31
N ASN A 46 -4.69 -0.56 15.76
CA ASN A 46 -3.41 -0.80 16.42
C ASN A 46 -2.26 -0.41 15.47
N PRO A 47 -1.39 0.56 15.80
CA PRO A 47 -0.29 0.99 14.93
C PRO A 47 0.70 -0.13 14.57
N LYS A 48 0.74 -1.20 15.38
CA LYS A 48 1.58 -2.39 15.14
C LYS A 48 0.87 -3.48 14.33
N ALA A 49 -0.38 -3.26 13.89
CA ALA A 49 -1.11 -4.24 13.11
C ALA A 49 -0.40 -4.53 11.77
N VAL A 50 -0.55 -5.78 11.30
CA VAL A 50 0.16 -6.27 10.12
C VAL A 50 -0.18 -5.43 8.88
N HIS A 51 -1.47 -5.18 8.62
CA HIS A 51 -1.88 -4.35 7.49
C HIS A 51 -1.36 -2.90 7.56
N VAL A 52 -1.24 -2.31 8.76
CA VAL A 52 -0.64 -0.97 8.93
C VAL A 52 0.83 -1.00 8.52
N ASN A 53 1.59 -2.00 9.01
CA ASN A 53 2.99 -2.16 8.64
C ASN A 53 3.17 -2.40 7.14
N LEU A 54 2.31 -3.18 6.50
CA LEU A 54 2.35 -3.42 5.06
C LEU A 54 2.07 -2.15 4.25
N VAL A 55 1.07 -1.36 4.65
CA VAL A 55 0.74 -0.07 4.02
C VAL A 55 1.91 0.93 4.15
N ILE A 56 2.56 1.00 5.31
CA ILE A 56 3.76 1.84 5.52
C ILE A 56 4.92 1.37 4.64
N GLN A 57 5.14 0.06 4.51
CA GLN A 57 6.19 -0.48 3.64
C GLN A 57 5.94 -0.15 2.17
N ALA A 58 4.69 -0.29 1.70
CA ALA A 58 4.29 0.08 0.35
C ALA A 58 4.50 1.58 0.10
N SER A 59 4.10 2.42 1.05
CA SER A 59 4.35 3.88 1.02
C SER A 59 5.83 4.20 0.82
N LYS A 60 6.70 3.63 1.65
CA LYS A 60 8.15 3.85 1.56
C LYS A 60 8.71 3.43 0.20
N LYS A 61 8.41 2.21 -0.26
CA LYS A 61 8.91 1.72 -1.56
C LYS A 61 8.40 2.55 -2.73
N LEU A 62 7.14 2.97 -2.72
CA LEU A 62 6.56 3.83 -3.75
C LEU A 62 7.13 5.26 -3.73
N PHE A 63 7.54 5.76 -2.57
CA PHE A 63 8.26 7.02 -2.47
C PHE A 63 9.66 6.90 -3.07
N PHE A 64 10.40 5.82 -2.76
CA PHE A 64 11.70 5.55 -3.38
C PHE A 64 11.61 5.38 -4.91
N LEU A 65 10.56 4.71 -5.39
CA LEU A 65 10.30 4.55 -6.83
C LEU A 65 10.13 5.91 -7.54
N ALA A 66 9.50 6.88 -6.88
CA ALA A 66 9.33 8.25 -7.38
C ALA A 66 10.67 8.96 -7.61
N ASN A 67 11.62 8.74 -6.70
CA ASN A 67 12.91 9.39 -6.74
C ASN A 67 13.83 8.75 -7.79
N LYS A 68 13.69 7.44 -8.06
CA LYS A 68 14.49 6.73 -9.07
C LYS A 68 13.91 6.76 -10.49
N SER A 69 12.61 6.99 -10.68
CA SER A 69 11.99 7.03 -12.02
C SER A 69 12.40 8.24 -12.88
N GLN A 70 13.21 9.17 -12.33
CA GLN A 70 13.84 10.26 -13.08
C GLN A 70 15.15 9.82 -13.76
N GLU A 71 15.65 8.61 -13.46
CA GLU A 71 16.76 7.96 -14.16
C GLU A 71 16.25 6.81 -15.04
N GLN A 72 17.07 6.38 -16.01
CA GLN A 72 16.80 5.28 -16.94
C GLN A 72 16.27 4.04 -16.19
N VAL A 73 15.31 3.29 -16.77
CA VAL A 73 14.73 2.09 -16.15
C VAL A 73 15.81 1.03 -15.94
N THR A 74 16.34 0.94 -14.71
CA THR A 74 17.38 -0.01 -14.31
C THR A 74 16.80 -1.32 -13.76
N GLU A 75 17.63 -2.34 -13.58
CA GLU A 75 17.23 -3.58 -12.88
C GLU A 75 16.77 -3.32 -11.43
N ASP A 76 17.32 -2.31 -10.77
CA ASP A 76 16.84 -1.84 -9.45
C ASP A 76 15.38 -1.38 -9.50
N TYR A 77 14.99 -0.68 -10.58
CA TYR A 77 13.61 -0.24 -10.78
C TYR A 77 12.67 -1.44 -10.96
N LYS A 78 13.06 -2.43 -11.78
CA LYS A 78 12.29 -3.67 -11.97
C LYS A 78 12.09 -4.41 -10.65
N LYS A 79 13.15 -4.58 -9.87
CA LYS A 79 13.10 -5.21 -8.56
C LYS A 79 12.18 -4.45 -7.61
N LEU A 80 12.30 -3.12 -7.55
CA LEU A 80 11.46 -2.30 -6.69
C LEU A 80 9.98 -2.35 -7.10
N SER A 81 9.70 -2.35 -8.40
CA SER A 81 8.35 -2.53 -8.95
C SER A 81 7.77 -3.89 -8.54
N LYS A 82 8.56 -4.96 -8.62
CA LYS A 82 8.14 -6.30 -8.21
C LYS A 82 7.87 -6.39 -6.71
N ASP A 83 8.75 -5.81 -5.90
CA ASP A 83 8.55 -5.73 -4.44
C ASP A 83 7.25 -5.00 -4.07
N VAL A 84 6.91 -3.94 -4.81
CA VAL A 84 5.65 -3.21 -4.61
C VAL A 84 4.45 -4.11 -4.95
N GLU A 85 4.49 -4.83 -6.08
CA GLU A 85 3.43 -5.77 -6.46
C GLU A 85 3.21 -6.84 -5.37
N ASP A 86 4.30 -7.42 -4.87
CA ASP A 86 4.24 -8.44 -3.82
C ASP A 86 3.69 -7.87 -2.50
N LEU A 87 3.97 -6.59 -2.18
CA LEU A 87 3.35 -5.91 -1.05
C LEU A 87 1.84 -5.70 -1.26
N LEU A 88 1.38 -5.34 -2.46
CA LEU A 88 -0.06 -5.19 -2.74
C LEU A 88 -0.80 -6.52 -2.56
N ILE A 89 -0.19 -7.63 -2.99
CA ILE A 89 -0.72 -8.98 -2.79
C ILE A 89 -0.82 -9.29 -1.29
N GLN A 90 0.22 -8.98 -0.51
CA GLN A 90 0.21 -9.19 0.95
C GLN A 90 -0.86 -8.35 1.64
N ILE A 91 -1.02 -7.07 1.27
CA ILE A 91 -2.07 -6.20 1.79
C ILE A 91 -3.45 -6.80 1.51
N SER A 92 -3.70 -7.23 0.27
CA SER A 92 -4.98 -7.84 -0.12
C SER A 92 -5.29 -9.10 0.69
N ARG A 93 -4.30 -9.98 0.88
CA ARG A 93 -4.44 -11.20 1.69
C ARG A 93 -4.75 -10.90 3.15
N GLU A 94 -3.99 -10.00 3.76
CA GLU A 94 -4.19 -9.60 5.16
C GLU A 94 -5.57 -8.95 5.36
N MET A 95 -5.97 -8.04 4.48
CA MET A 95 -7.28 -7.40 4.56
C MET A 95 -8.43 -8.39 4.37
N SER A 96 -8.28 -9.36 3.47
CA SER A 96 -9.23 -10.47 3.31
C SER A 96 -9.32 -11.33 4.56
N PHE A 97 -8.19 -11.65 5.19
CA PHE A 97 -8.14 -12.39 6.45
C PHE A 97 -8.87 -11.62 7.56
N LEU A 98 -8.58 -10.33 7.75
CA LEU A 98 -9.27 -9.51 8.73
C LEU A 98 -10.78 -9.46 8.50
N ARG A 99 -11.23 -9.35 7.25
CA ARG A 99 -12.65 -9.36 6.90
C ARG A 99 -13.36 -10.66 7.26
N GLN A 100 -12.69 -11.80 7.09
CA GLN A 100 -13.22 -13.11 7.46
C GLN A 100 -13.34 -13.27 9.00
N ASN A 101 -12.51 -12.58 9.77
CA ASN A 101 -12.48 -12.65 11.23
C ASN A 101 -13.26 -11.52 11.92
N ALA A 102 -13.81 -10.56 11.19
CA ALA A 102 -14.58 -9.42 11.72
C ALA A 102 -16.06 -9.76 11.99
N GLY A 103 -16.37 -11.04 12.21
CA GLY A 103 -17.72 -11.53 12.52
C GLY A 103 -18.13 -11.25 13.96
#